data_AF-A0A316LKN6-F1
#
_entry.id   AF-A0A316LKN6-F1
#
_cell.length_a   1.000
_cell.length_b   1.000
_cell.length_c   1.000
_cell.angle_alpha   90.00
_cell.angle_beta   90.00
_cell.angle_gamma   90.00
#
_symmetry.space_group_name_H-M   'P 1'
#
loop_
_entity.id
_entity.type
_entity.pdbx_description
1 polymer ?
#
loop_
_entity_poly.entity_id
_entity_poly.type
_entity_poly.pdbx_seq_one_letter_code
_entity_poly.pdbx_strand_id
1 'polypeptide(L)' 'MSKIMSQEDFVKKVFDKKPTVEVLSEYKGQDQKVLFKCKICGHEWEAQARSMLRGLSGCRKCAGSYSYSNEEFL' A
#
# COMPACT_ATOMS: atom_id res chain seq x y z
N MET A 1 24.93 -11.17 -6.13
CA MET A 1 23.73 -11.02 -6.99
C MET A 1 23.06 -9.70 -6.61
N SER A 2 23.08 -8.70 -7.49
CA SER A 2 22.39 -7.43 -7.24
C SER A 2 20.89 -7.71 -7.23
N LYS A 3 20.27 -7.65 -6.05
CA LYS A 3 18.86 -7.97 -5.86
C LYS A 3 18.00 -6.84 -6.42
N ILE A 4 17.87 -6.80 -7.75
CA ILE A 4 16.88 -5.97 -8.42
C ILE A 4 15.52 -6.51 -7.97
N MET A 5 14.75 -5.67 -7.31
CA MET A 5 13.44 -6.06 -6.82
C MET A 5 12.47 -6.10 -8.00
N SER A 6 11.91 -7.26 -8.29
CA SER A 6 10.89 -7.41 -9.34
C SER A 6 9.55 -6.84 -8.88
N GLN A 7 8.68 -6.51 -9.83
CA GLN A 7 7.32 -6.05 -9.55
C GLN A 7 6.55 -7.02 -8.63
N GLU A 8 6.66 -8.32 -8.86
CA GLU A 8 5.97 -9.33 -8.04
C GLU A 8 6.43 -9.32 -6.58
N ASP A 9 7.73 -9.16 -6.34
CA ASP A 9 8.30 -9.06 -4.99
C ASP A 9 7.84 -7.77 -4.30
N PHE A 10 7.76 -6.68 -5.05
CA PHE A 10 7.21 -5.41 -4.58
C PHE A 10 5.74 -5.55 -4.17
N VAL A 11 4.89 -6.13 -5.04
CA VAL A 11 3.47 -6.35 -4.76
C VAL A 11 3.29 -7.25 -3.54
N LYS A 12 4.06 -8.35 -3.42
CA LYS A 12 4.01 -9.22 -2.23
C LYS A 12 4.34 -8.47 -0.95
N LYS A 13 5.40 -7.65 -0.94
CA LYS A 13 5.78 -6.86 0.24
C LYS A 13 4.75 -5.80 0.63
N VAL A 14 4.13 -5.16 -0.37
CA VAL A 14 3.04 -4.20 -0.12
C VAL A 14 1.82 -4.93 0.41
N PHE A 15 1.46 -6.08 -0.18
CA PHE A 15 0.32 -6.89 0.23
C PHE A 15 0.49 -7.48 1.64
N ASP A 16 1.69 -7.94 1.99
CA ASP A 16 2.03 -8.45 3.33
C ASP A 16 1.78 -7.39 4.42
N LYS A 17 2.14 -6.13 4.14
CA LYS A 17 1.90 -5.01 5.07
C LYS A 17 0.47 -4.48 5.02
N LYS A 18 -0.12 -4.45 3.83
CA LYS A 18 -1.43 -3.82 3.54
C LYS A 18 -2.17 -4.64 2.49
N PRO A 19 -2.84 -5.75 2.90
CA PRO A 19 -3.55 -6.63 1.96
C PRO A 19 -4.77 -5.96 1.32
N THR A 20 -5.21 -4.84 1.90
CA THR A 20 -6.33 -4.02 1.44
C THR A 20 -5.93 -3.01 0.35
N VAL A 21 -4.67 -3.00 -0.05
CA VAL A 21 -4.12 -2.10 -1.07
C VAL A 21 -3.71 -2.89 -2.30
N GLU A 22 -4.16 -2.43 -3.46
CA GLU A 22 -3.79 -2.94 -4.77
C GLU A 22 -2.81 -2.00 -5.45
N VAL A 23 -1.84 -2.57 -6.16
CA VAL A 23 -0.87 -1.82 -6.97
C VAL A 23 -1.39 -1.78 -8.40
N LEU A 24 -1.68 -0.57 -8.91
CA LEU A 24 -2.21 -0.39 -10.27
C LEU A 24 -1.14 -0.04 -11.29
N SER A 25 -0.06 0.62 -10.86
CA SER A 25 1.03 1.04 -11.76
C SER A 25 2.22 0.10 -11.69
N GLU A 26 3.03 0.11 -12.76
CA GLU A 26 4.25 -0.67 -12.83
C GLU A 26 5.32 -0.17 -11.84
N TYR A 27 5.97 -1.11 -11.15
CA TYR A 27 7.10 -0.80 -10.28
C TYR A 27 8.40 -0.64 -11.11
N LYS A 28 8.84 0.61 -11.28
CA LYS A 28 10.10 0.94 -12.00
C LYS A 28 11.27 1.25 -11.07
N GLY A 29 11.04 1.36 -9.76
CA GLY A 29 12.09 1.66 -8.78
C GLY A 29 11.55 2.17 -7.45
N GLN A 30 12.42 2.21 -6.43
CA GLN A 30 12.04 2.59 -5.06
C GLN A 30 11.66 4.07 -4.92
N ASP A 31 12.34 4.95 -5.65
CA ASP A 31 12.06 6.41 -5.63
C ASP A 31 10.96 6.82 -6.61
N GLN A 32 10.46 5.89 -7.42
CA GLN A 32 9.36 6.16 -8.34
C GLN A 32 8.03 6.19 -7.60
N LYS A 33 7.13 7.04 -8.08
CA LYS A 33 5.73 7.03 -7.65
C LYS A 33 5.02 5.88 -8.33
N VAL A 34 4.24 5.16 -7.53
CA VAL A 34 3.40 4.06 -7.97
C VAL A 34 1.97 4.41 -7.59
N LEU A 35 1.04 4.13 -8.50
CA LEU A 35 -0.39 4.30 -8.26
C LEU A 35 -0.91 3.09 -7.47
N PHE A 36 -1.60 3.37 -6.37
CA PHE A 36 -2.24 2.39 -5.52
C PHE A 36 -3.73 2.65 -5.44
N LYS A 37 -4.49 1.58 -5.23
CA LYS A 37 -5.94 1.62 -5.01
C LYS A 37 -6.30 0.90 -3.74
N CYS A 38 -7.17 1.50 -2.94
CA CYS A 38 -7.70 0.85 -1.75
C CYS A 38 -8.87 -0.03 -2.17
N LYS A 39 -8.81 -1.32 -1.84
CA LYS A 39 -9.91 -2.26 -2.07
C LYS A 39 -11.11 -2.01 -1.15
N ILE A 40 -10.90 -1.33 -0.02
CA ILE A 40 -11.98 -1.03 0.95
C ILE A 40 -12.85 0.13 0.47
N CYS A 41 -12.23 1.28 0.18
CA CYS A 41 -12.97 2.51 -0.17
C CYS A 41 -12.90 2.87 -1.65
N GLY A 42 -12.15 2.12 -2.47
CA GLY A 42 -11.96 2.41 -3.89
C GLY A 42 -11.05 3.60 -4.18
N HIS A 43 -10.51 4.29 -3.16
CA HIS A 43 -9.69 5.48 -3.37
C HIS A 43 -8.34 5.14 -4.03
N GLU A 44 -7.97 5.94 -5.02
CA GLU A 44 -6.71 5.83 -5.75
C GLU A 44 -5.77 6.95 -5.32
N TRP A 45 -4.52 6.61 -5.02
CA TRP A 45 -3.49 7.60 -4.67
C TRP A 45 -2.11 7.16 -5.15
N GLU A 46 -1.27 8.14 -5.44
CA GLU A 46 0.12 7.91 -5.79
C GLU A 46 1.01 8.04 -4.56
N ALA A 47 1.90 7.08 -4.37
CA ALA A 47 2.90 7.11 -3.30
C ALA A 47 4.25 6.60 -3.80
N GLN A 48 5.33 7.01 -3.15
CA GLN A 48 6.65 6.45 -3.45
C GLN A 48 6.68 4.97 -3.04
N ALA A 49 7.23 4.13 -3.91
CA ALA A 49 7.35 2.70 -3.64
C ALA A 49 8.13 2.42 -2.34
N ARG A 50 9.23 3.15 -2.08
CA ARG A 50 9.98 3.06 -0.84
C ARG A 50 9.14 3.35 0.41
N SER A 51 8.23 4.32 0.32
CA SER A 51 7.38 4.71 1.46
C SER A 51 6.31 3.66 1.74
N MET A 52 5.79 3.02 0.69
CA MET A 52 4.86 1.89 0.81
C MET A 52 5.54 0.65 1.39
N LEU A 53 6.76 0.33 0.94
CA LEU A 53 7.57 -0.76 1.49
C LEU A 53 7.91 -0.54 2.97
N ARG A 54 8.20 0.70 3.36
CA ARG A 54 8.39 1.07 4.76
C ARG A 54 7.10 1.06 5.57
N GLY A 55 5.93 1.04 4.92
CA GLY A 55 4.61 1.09 5.56
C GLY A 55 4.14 2.51 5.93
N LEU A 56 4.93 3.54 5.60
CA LEU A 56 4.67 4.94 5.93
C LEU A 56 3.53 5.55 5.10
N SER A 57 3.29 5.04 3.90
CA SER A 57 2.21 5.49 3.02
C SER A 57 1.07 4.48 2.98
N GLY A 58 -0.17 4.95 2.91
CA GLY A 58 -1.37 4.12 2.85
C GLY A 58 -2.60 4.95 2.50
N CYS A 59 -3.76 4.29 2.44
CA CYS A 59 -5.01 4.96 2.12
C CYS A 59 -5.37 5.97 3.21
N ARG A 60 -5.29 7.27 2.92
CA ARG A 60 -5.62 8.35 3.88
C ARG A 60 -7.09 8.33 4.32
N LYS A 61 -7.98 7.89 3.43
CA LYS A 61 -9.40 7.71 3.74
C LYS A 61 -9.59 6.63 4.80
N CYS A 62 -8.98 5.45 4.63
CA CYS A 62 -9.10 4.36 5.62
C CYS A 62 -8.25 4.58 6.87
N ALA A 63 -7.08 5.20 6.76
CA ALA A 63 -6.18 5.44 7.88
C ALA A 63 -6.76 6.45 8.89
N GLY A 64 -7.57 7.41 8.43
CA GLY A 64 -8.30 8.34 9.29
C GLY A 64 -9.63 7.82 9.82
N SER A 65 -10.12 6.68 9.32
CA SER A 65 -11.40 6.07 9.73
C SER A 65 -11.25 4.96 10.75
N TYR A 66 -10.03 4.51 11.05
CA TYR A 66 -9.77 3.66 12.20
C TYR A 66 -9.64 4.53 13.45
N SER A 67 -10.71 5.24 13.83
CA SER A 67 -10.96 5.31 15.27
C SER A 67 -11.21 3.87 15.67
N TYR A 68 -10.40 3.34 16.59
CA TYR A 68 -10.83 2.21 17.39
C TYR A 68 -12.03 2.72 18.21
N SER A 69 -13.19 2.88 17.58
CA SER A 69 -14.45 2.84 18.28
C SER A 69 -14.53 1.36 18.66
N ASN A 70 -14.10 1.10 19.88
CA ASN A 70 -14.17 -0.19 20.53
C ASN A 70 -15.66 -0.45 20.78
N GLU A 71 -16.41 -0.81 19.75
CA GLU A 71 -17.85 -1.07 19.83
C GLU A 71 -18.06 -2.56 19.61
N GLU A 72 -18.29 -3.23 20.74
CA GLU A 72 -19.03 -4.49 20.92
C GLU A 72 -18.87 -5.57 19.83
N PHE A 73 -18.11 -6.60 20.17
CA PHE A 73 -18.56 -7.95 19.86
C PHE A 73 -19.80 -8.23 20.73
N LEU A 74 -20.95 -8.40 20.07
CA LEU A 74 -22.15 -9.04 20.63
C LEU A 74 -21.87 -10.49 21.04
#